data_AF-A0A2A2M378-F1
#
_entry.id   AF-A0A2A2M378-F1
#
_cell.length_a   1.000
_cell.length_b   1.000
_cell.length_c   1.000
_cell.angle_alpha   90.00
_cell.angle_beta   90.00
_cell.angle_gamma   90.00
#
_symmetry.space_group_name_H-M   'P 1'
#
loop_
_entity.id
_entity.type
_entity.pdbx_description
1 polymer ?
#
loop_
_entity_poly.entity_id
_entity_poly.type
_entity_poly.pdbx_seq_one_letter_code
_entity_poly.pdbx_strand_id
1 'polypeptide(L)'
;MTALARRIAAQGGAMLAIDYGYEGPALGDTLQAVRGHGFANPFDTPGTLDLSAHVDFTTLAAAAQGAGAVAWGPISQRDLLGGLGIDTRATALARATPDKAEAILADRARLMSDMGTLFRALAVTRADWPVPAAFGA
;
A
#
# COMPACT_ATOMS: atom_id res chain seq x y z
N MET A 1 8.42 0.23 -11.74
CA MET A 1 9.38 0.14 -10.62
C MET A 1 10.81 0.52 -10.99
N THR A 2 11.51 -0.24 -11.84
CA THR A 2 12.96 -0.08 -12.13
C THR A 2 13.42 1.36 -12.42
N ALA A 3 12.66 2.11 -13.24
CA ALA A 3 13.01 3.50 -13.57
C ALA A 3 13.01 4.43 -12.33
N LEU A 4 12.07 4.24 -11.40
CA LEU A 4 11.99 5.01 -10.16
C LEU A 4 13.12 4.62 -9.20
N ALA A 5 13.37 3.32 -9.04
CA ALA A 5 14.45 2.81 -8.19
C ALA A 5 15.83 3.29 -8.67
N ARG A 6 16.09 3.32 -9.98
CA ARG A 6 17.34 3.89 -10.54
C ARG A 6 17.51 5.37 -10.19
N ARG A 7 16.42 6.16 -10.21
CA ARG A 7 16.45 7.57 -9.82
C ARG A 7 16.79 7.71 -8.34
N ILE A 8 16.14 6.93 -7.48
CA ILE A 8 16.41 6.91 -6.04
C ILE A 8 17.86 6.52 -5.74
N ALA A 9 18.37 5.49 -6.40
CA ALA A 9 19.75 5.04 -6.24
C ALA A 9 20.75 6.12 -6.67
N ALA A 10 20.52 6.77 -7.80
CA ALA A 10 21.44 7.76 -8.36
C ALA A 10 21.36 9.14 -7.69
N GLN A 11 20.17 9.56 -7.26
CA GLN A 11 19.88 10.94 -6.83
C GLN A 11 19.56 11.05 -5.34
N GLY A 12 19.33 9.94 -4.65
CA GLY A 12 18.79 9.91 -3.30
C GLY A 12 17.26 10.03 -3.29
N GLY A 13 16.69 9.94 -2.09
CA GLY A 13 15.25 10.00 -1.87
C GLY A 13 14.65 8.68 -1.40
N ALA A 14 13.33 8.68 -1.32
CA ALA A 14 12.53 7.51 -0.98
C ALA A 14 11.23 7.49 -1.79
N MET A 15 10.63 6.31 -1.87
CA MET A 15 9.30 6.09 -2.43
C MET A 15 8.52 5.18 -1.48
N LEU A 16 7.22 5.43 -1.37
CA LEU A 16 6.27 4.57 -0.68
C LEU A 16 5.19 4.15 -1.68
N ALA A 17 5.08 2.86 -1.95
CA ALA A 17 4.02 2.29 -2.76
C ALA A 17 3.01 1.61 -1.83
N ILE A 18 1.73 1.98 -1.96
CA ILE A 18 0.63 1.40 -1.18
C ILE A 18 -0.47 0.99 -2.16
N ASP A 19 -0.84 -0.27 -2.14
CA ASP A 19 -1.92 -0.80 -2.96
C ASP A 19 -2.43 -2.13 -2.41
N TYR A 20 -3.55 -2.63 -2.91
CA TYR A 20 -4.01 -3.98 -2.59
C TYR A 20 -3.25 -5.01 -3.42
N GLY A 21 -2.71 -6.01 -2.73
CA GLY A 21 -1.73 -6.90 -3.34
C GLY A 21 -1.27 -8.00 -2.41
N TYR A 22 -0.29 -8.75 -2.87
CA TYR A 22 0.22 -9.93 -2.19
C TYR A 22 1.75 -9.99 -2.17
N GLU A 23 2.26 -10.91 -1.37
CA GLU A 23 3.67 -11.29 -1.29
C GLU A 23 3.78 -12.80 -1.52
N GLY A 24 4.80 -13.24 -2.27
CA GLY A 24 5.03 -14.63 -2.64
C GLY A 24 4.47 -14.99 -4.02
N PRO A 25 4.69 -16.23 -4.49
CA PRO A 25 4.10 -16.66 -5.74
C PRO A 25 2.57 -16.70 -5.60
N ALA A 26 1.86 -15.92 -6.41
CA ALA A 26 0.41 -16.05 -6.50
C ALA A 26 0.04 -17.33 -7.27
N LEU A 27 -0.68 -18.23 -6.60
CA LEU A 27 -1.43 -19.30 -7.26
C LEU A 27 -2.86 -18.78 -7.49
N GLY A 28 -3.11 -18.11 -8.62
CA GLY A 28 -4.46 -17.70 -9.02
C GLY A 28 -4.53 -16.47 -9.96
N ASP A 29 -5.63 -16.34 -10.69
CA ASP A 29 -5.92 -15.18 -11.54
C ASP A 29 -6.23 -13.95 -10.66
N THR A 30 -5.42 -12.90 -10.79
CA THR A 30 -5.60 -11.64 -10.05
C THR A 30 -6.31 -10.56 -10.86
N LEU A 31 -6.54 -10.78 -12.16
CA LEU A 31 -7.26 -9.85 -13.03
C LEU A 31 -8.74 -9.83 -12.64
N GLN A 32 -9.21 -8.66 -12.23
CA GLN A 32 -10.59 -8.40 -11.84
C GLN A 32 -11.13 -7.22 -12.64
N ALA A 33 -12.41 -7.25 -12.95
CA ALA A 33 -13.13 -6.07 -13.38
C ALA A 33 -14.17 -5.70 -12.33
N VAL A 34 -14.43 -4.39 -12.17
CA VAL A 34 -15.41 -3.87 -11.22
C VAL A 34 -16.44 -3.02 -11.97
N ARG A 35 -17.72 -3.24 -11.68
CA ARG A 35 -18.84 -2.42 -12.16
C ARG A 35 -19.84 -2.21 -11.04
N GLY A 36 -20.17 -0.96 -10.73
CA GLY A 36 -21.21 -0.63 -9.76
C GLY A 36 -21.00 -1.24 -8.36
N HIS A 37 -19.76 -1.28 -7.88
CA HIS A 37 -19.33 -1.89 -6.61
C HIS A 37 -19.42 -3.43 -6.55
N GLY A 38 -19.53 -4.11 -7.69
CA GLY A 38 -19.49 -5.58 -7.77
C GLY A 38 -18.44 -6.09 -8.75
N PHE A 39 -18.05 -7.37 -8.59
CA PHE A 39 -17.20 -8.08 -9.54
C PHE A 39 -17.91 -8.19 -10.90
N ALA A 40 -17.14 -7.96 -11.96
CA ALA A 40 -17.55 -8.12 -13.35
C ALA A 40 -16.55 -9.02 -14.09
N ASN A 41 -17.02 -9.67 -15.16
CA ASN A 41 -16.13 -10.38 -16.05
C ASN A 41 -15.35 -9.36 -16.90
N PRO A 42 -14.00 -9.37 -16.89
CA PRO A 42 -13.18 -8.41 -17.64
C PRO A 42 -13.38 -8.46 -19.15
N PHE A 43 -13.94 -9.55 -19.69
CA PHE A 43 -14.23 -9.68 -21.12
C PHE A 43 -15.62 -9.15 -21.52
N ASP A 44 -16.46 -8.79 -20.55
CA ASP A 44 -17.78 -8.23 -20.83
C ASP A 44 -17.67 -6.72 -21.09
N THR A 45 -18.19 -6.24 -22.22
CA THR A 45 -18.26 -4.81 -22.58
C THR A 45 -16.94 -4.02 -22.39
N PRO A 46 -15.85 -4.39 -23.09
CA PRO A 46 -14.54 -3.73 -22.96
C PRO A 46 -14.63 -2.20 -23.13
N GLY A 47 -13.91 -1.48 -22.28
CA GLY A 47 -13.89 -0.01 -22.27
C GLY A 47 -14.97 0.64 -21.39
N THR A 48 -15.86 -0.14 -20.78
CA THR A 48 -16.91 0.37 -19.87
C THR A 48 -16.78 -0.10 -18.41
N LEU A 49 -15.80 -0.96 -18.14
CA LEU A 49 -15.50 -1.51 -16.82
C LEU A 49 -14.16 -0.97 -16.32
N ASP A 50 -14.05 -0.76 -15.01
CA ASP A 50 -12.77 -0.51 -14.37
C ASP A 50 -12.03 -1.83 -14.22
N LEU A 51 -10.81 -1.92 -14.74
CA LEU A 51 -9.98 -3.12 -14.68
C LEU A 51 -8.92 -2.92 -13.62
N SER A 52 -8.78 -3.92 -12.74
CA SER A 52 -7.69 -3.92 -11.78
C SER A 52 -7.10 -5.31 -11.59
N ALA A 53 -5.90 -5.35 -11.03
CA ALA A 53 -5.26 -6.57 -10.60
C ALA A 53 -4.54 -6.35 -9.28
N HIS A 54 -4.44 -7.40 -8.47
CA HIS A 54 -3.61 -7.36 -7.27
C HIS A 54 -2.15 -7.09 -7.63
N VAL A 55 -1.52 -6.18 -6.90
CA VAL A 55 -0.10 -5.85 -7.08
C VAL A 55 0.78 -6.96 -6.51
N ASP A 56 1.74 -7.42 -7.32
CA ASP A 56 2.82 -8.32 -6.89
C ASP A 56 3.94 -7.51 -6.23
N PHE A 57 3.91 -7.42 -4.90
CA PHE A 57 4.92 -6.66 -4.16
C PHE A 57 6.28 -7.36 -4.11
N THR A 58 6.34 -8.68 -4.29
CA THR A 58 7.60 -9.44 -4.39
C THR A 58 8.35 -9.04 -5.65
N THR A 59 7.66 -8.99 -6.79
CA THR A 59 8.25 -8.56 -8.06
C THR A 59 8.66 -7.09 -8.02
N LEU A 60 7.87 -6.22 -7.38
CA LEU A 60 8.26 -4.81 -7.18
C LEU A 60 9.53 -4.67 -6.31
N ALA A 61 9.62 -5.38 -5.19
CA ALA A 61 10.80 -5.35 -4.33
C ALA A 61 12.05 -5.84 -5.08
N ALA A 62 11.95 -6.97 -5.79
CA ALA A 62 13.05 -7.51 -6.58
C ALA A 62 13.51 -6.53 -7.68
N ALA A 63 12.57 -5.88 -8.38
CA ALA A 63 12.89 -4.89 -9.41
C ALA A 63 13.57 -3.62 -8.84
N ALA A 64 13.25 -3.23 -7.60
CA ALA A 64 13.91 -2.13 -6.92
C ALA A 64 15.34 -2.50 -6.49
N GLN A 65 15.52 -3.68 -5.90
CA GLN A 65 16.82 -4.21 -5.49
C GLN A 65 17.76 -4.41 -6.68
N GLY A 66 17.29 -4.99 -7.78
CA GLY A 66 18.05 -5.15 -9.01
C GLY A 66 18.45 -3.82 -9.68
N ALA A 67 17.83 -2.71 -9.28
CA ALA A 67 18.19 -1.36 -9.73
C ALA A 67 19.14 -0.61 -8.79
N GLY A 68 19.62 -1.26 -7.71
CA GLY A 68 20.57 -0.69 -6.75
C GLY A 68 19.94 0.12 -5.61
N ALA A 69 18.62 0.05 -5.45
CA ALA A 69 17.92 0.65 -4.30
C ALA A 69 17.67 -0.41 -3.20
N VAL A 70 17.36 0.03 -1.99
CA VAL A 70 16.94 -0.86 -0.89
C VAL A 70 15.43 -0.88 -0.83
N ALA A 71 14.84 -2.07 -0.72
CA ALA A 71 13.42 -2.28 -0.55
C ALA A 71 13.12 -2.72 0.89
N TRP A 72 12.08 -2.14 1.50
CA TRP A 72 11.63 -2.42 2.87
C TRP A 72 10.17 -2.88 2.84
N GLY A 73 9.90 -4.03 3.44
CA GLY A 73 8.60 -4.70 3.35
C GLY A 73 8.51 -5.68 2.16
N PRO A 74 7.29 -6.01 1.69
CA PRO A 74 6.04 -5.34 2.02
C PRO A 74 5.58 -5.58 3.47
N ILE A 75 4.88 -4.61 4.05
CA ILE A 75 4.14 -4.77 5.32
C ILE A 75 2.65 -4.55 5.07
N SER A 76 1.79 -4.94 6.01
CA SER A 76 0.36 -4.63 5.88
C SER A 76 0.09 -3.13 6.07
N GLN A 77 -0.99 -2.61 5.47
CA GLN A 77 -1.42 -1.23 5.72
C GLN A 77 -1.67 -0.97 7.22
N ARG A 78 -2.22 -1.96 7.93
CA ARG A 78 -2.40 -1.89 9.38
C ARG A 78 -1.07 -1.66 10.10
N ASP A 79 -0.03 -2.41 9.74
CA ASP A 79 1.27 -2.29 10.40
C ASP A 79 1.94 -0.94 10.09
N LEU A 80 1.85 -0.48 8.84
CA LEU A 80 2.32 0.84 8.44
C LEU A 80 1.63 1.95 9.27
N LEU A 81 0.29 2.00 9.23
CA LEU A 81 -0.49 3.06 9.88
C LEU A 81 -0.39 2.99 11.40
N GLY A 82 -0.35 1.77 11.96
CA GLY A 82 -0.12 1.53 13.39
C GLY A 82 1.26 2.02 13.83
N GLY A 83 2.31 1.64 13.11
CA GLY A 83 3.68 2.09 13.37
C GLY A 83 3.87 3.60 13.22
N LEU A 84 3.04 4.27 12.42
CA LEU A 84 3.00 5.73 12.28
C LEU A 84 2.07 6.45 13.28
N GLY A 85 1.37 5.71 14.15
CA GLY A 85 0.60 6.29 15.27
C GLY A 85 -0.81 6.78 14.90
N ILE A 86 -1.50 6.10 13.97
CA ILE A 86 -2.86 6.47 13.55
C ILE A 86 -3.86 6.57 14.72
N ASP A 87 -3.71 5.75 15.76
CA ASP A 87 -4.61 5.74 16.93
C ASP A 87 -4.59 7.05 17.71
N THR A 88 -3.39 7.54 17.98
CA THR A 88 -3.18 8.82 18.64
C THR A 88 -3.78 9.95 17.81
N ARG A 89 -3.56 9.91 16.49
CA ARG A 89 -4.07 10.94 15.58
C ARG A 89 -5.60 10.93 15.48
N ALA A 90 -6.22 9.75 15.33
CA ALA A 90 -7.66 9.60 15.25
C ALA A 90 -8.35 10.07 16.55
N THR A 91 -7.79 9.70 17.71
CA THR A 91 -8.30 10.15 19.01
C THR A 91 -8.22 11.67 19.16
N ALA A 92 -7.10 12.27 18.78
CA ALA A 92 -6.93 13.72 18.85
C ALA A 92 -7.92 14.46 17.95
N LEU A 93 -8.12 13.97 16.71
CA LEU A 93 -9.07 14.54 15.77
C LEU A 93 -10.52 14.42 16.27
N ALA A 94 -10.91 13.25 16.77
CA ALA A 94 -12.25 13.03 17.31
C ALA A 94 -12.56 13.96 18.50
N ARG A 95 -11.57 14.21 19.38
CA ARG A 95 -11.71 15.17 20.48
C ARG A 95 -11.82 16.62 20.01
N ALA A 96 -11.05 16.99 18.99
CA ALA A 96 -11.07 18.35 18.44
C ALA A 96 -12.35 18.66 17.65
N THR A 97 -13.01 17.64 17.10
CA THR A 97 -14.27 17.78 16.36
C THR A 97 -15.31 16.77 16.82
N PRO A 98 -15.97 16.99 17.97
CA PRO A 98 -16.92 16.04 18.56
C PRO A 98 -18.04 15.62 17.60
N ASP A 99 -18.56 16.55 16.80
CA ASP A 99 -19.63 16.30 15.83
C ASP A 99 -19.23 15.32 14.71
N LYS A 100 -17.92 15.10 14.50
CA LYS A 100 -17.37 14.18 13.51
C LYS A 100 -16.67 12.96 14.13
N ALA A 101 -16.68 12.85 15.47
CA ALA A 101 -15.90 11.85 16.19
C ALA A 101 -16.23 10.42 15.72
N GLU A 102 -17.51 10.10 15.59
CA GLU A 102 -17.95 8.77 15.15
C GLU A 102 -17.45 8.43 13.74
N ALA A 103 -17.59 9.36 12.80
CA ALA A 103 -17.12 9.16 11.42
C ALA A 103 -15.60 8.97 11.35
N ILE A 104 -14.82 9.75 12.12
CA ILE A 104 -13.35 9.63 12.18
C ILE A 104 -12.94 8.25 12.71
N LEU A 105 -13.61 7.77 13.77
CA LEU A 105 -13.32 6.47 14.35
C LEU A 105 -13.72 5.32 13.42
N ALA A 106 -14.83 5.46 12.68
CA ALA A 106 -15.27 4.51 11.66
C ALA A 106 -14.27 4.44 10.48
N ASP A 107 -13.79 5.58 9.99
CA ASP A 107 -12.78 5.61 8.93
C ASP A 107 -11.44 5.00 9.37
N ARG A 108 -11.00 5.30 10.61
CA ARG A 108 -9.83 4.64 11.21
C ARG A 108 -10.06 3.13 11.31
N ALA A 109 -11.24 2.68 11.72
CA ALA A 109 -11.55 1.26 11.79
C ALA A 109 -11.41 0.61 10.41
N ARG A 110 -12.05 1.17 9.37
CA ARG A 110 -11.98 0.69 7.99
C ARG A 110 -10.55 0.60 7.44
N LEU A 111 -9.73 1.61 7.69
CA LEU A 111 -8.32 1.64 7.29
C LEU A 111 -7.47 0.55 7.97
N MET A 112 -7.83 0.16 9.19
CA MET A 112 -7.05 -0.75 10.02
C MET A 112 -7.60 -2.18 10.03
N SER A 113 -8.90 -2.39 9.80
CA SER A 113 -9.53 -3.72 9.74
C SER A 113 -9.51 -4.25 8.32
N ASP A 114 -10.47 -3.82 7.51
CA ASP A 114 -10.85 -4.45 6.25
C ASP A 114 -9.77 -4.19 5.22
N MET A 115 -9.43 -2.91 5.03
CA MET A 115 -8.33 -2.51 4.16
C MET A 115 -6.97 -2.84 4.79
N GLY A 116 -6.91 -2.93 6.11
CA GLY A 116 -5.66 -3.07 6.85
C GLY A 116 -4.87 -4.32 6.50
N THR A 117 -5.55 -5.41 6.12
CA THR A 117 -4.92 -6.68 5.70
C THR A 117 -4.87 -6.87 4.18
N LEU A 118 -5.78 -6.21 3.43
CA LEU A 118 -5.84 -6.25 1.97
C LEU A 118 -4.73 -5.41 1.33
N PHE A 119 -4.49 -4.22 1.87
CA PHE A 119 -3.48 -3.30 1.37
C PHE A 119 -2.10 -3.63 1.94
N ARG A 120 -1.10 -3.48 1.08
CA ARG A 120 0.32 -3.65 1.39
C ARG A 120 1.06 -2.36 1.13
N ALA A 121 2.15 -2.19 1.86
CA ALA A 121 3.04 -1.05 1.71
C ALA A 121 4.48 -1.51 1.51
N LEU A 122 5.15 -0.95 0.50
CA LEU A 122 6.56 -1.17 0.19
C LEU A 122 7.26 0.18 0.17
N ALA A 123 8.30 0.33 0.98
CA ALA A 123 9.18 1.49 0.90
C ALA A 123 10.44 1.15 0.09
N VAL A 124 10.93 2.10 -0.69
CA VAL A 124 12.18 1.99 -1.44
C VAL A 124 13.04 3.21 -1.13
N THR A 125 14.30 3.00 -0.76
CA THR A 125 15.25 4.07 -0.40
C THR A 125 16.59 3.89 -1.11
N ARG A 126 17.44 4.91 -1.04
CA ARG A 126 18.87 4.74 -1.32
C ARG A 126 19.51 3.88 -0.20
N ALA A 127 20.63 3.23 -0.49
CA ALA A 127 21.27 2.28 0.43
C ALA A 127 21.83 2.89 1.72
N ASP A 128 22.18 4.17 1.72
CA ASP A 128 22.73 4.91 2.86
C ASP A 128 21.66 5.71 3.62
N TRP A 129 20.38 5.59 3.25
CA TRP A 129 19.28 6.21 3.98
C TRP A 129 18.90 5.38 5.20
N PRO A 130 18.36 6.03 6.25
CA PRO A 130 17.90 5.33 7.45
C PRO A 130 16.73 4.39 7.12
N VAL A 131 16.48 3.44 8.02
CA VAL A 131 15.29 2.59 7.99
C VAL A 131 14.04 3.49 7.97
N PRO A 132 13.11 3.34 7.01
CA PRO A 132 11.88 4.11 6.98
C PRO A 132 11.03 3.88 8.24
N ALA A 133 10.36 4.94 8.72
CA ALA A 133 9.45 4.82 9.85
C ALA A 133 8.38 3.75 9.61
N ALA A 134 8.08 2.95 10.63
CA ALA A 134 7.22 1.75 10.60
C ALA A 134 7.76 0.52 9.85
N PHE A 135 8.93 0.60 9.20
CA PHE A 135 9.54 -0.55 8.51
C PHE A 135 10.73 -1.19 9.26
N GLY A 136 11.08 -0.66 10.44
CA GLY A 136 12.13 -1.20 11.30
C GLY A 136 11.55 -2.00 12.47
N ALA A 137 11.21 -3.27 12.23
CA ALA A 137 10.95 -4.26 13.26
C ALA A 137 12.10 -5.27 13.30
#